data_AF-M5RAN9-F1
#
_entry.id   AF-M5RAN9-F1
#
_cell.length_a   1.000
_cell.length_b   1.000
_cell.length_c   1.000
_cell.angle_alpha   90.00
_cell.angle_beta   90.00
_cell.angle_gamma   90.00
#
_symmetry.space_group_name_H-M   'P 1'
#
loop_
_entity.id
_entity.type
_entity.pdbx_description
1 polymer ?
#
loop_
_entity_poly.entity_id
_entity_poly.type
_entity_poly.pdbx_seq_one_letter_code
_entity_poly.pdbx_strand_id
1 'polypeptide(L)'
;MSAIRRAIDANPKAWVKVRDQKAFRQHFEFTGEKLKTTPREYDKTHPMIDDLRRIDFITVAPLSEADVTSAGIVKLLIDRVRAARPLMRFLCDAIDVPY
;
A
#
# COMPACT_ATOMS: atom_id res chain seq x y z
N MET A 1 -9.35 5.98 -9.88
CA MET A 1 -9.05 6.20 -8.46
C MET A 1 -10.21 5.89 -7.49
N SER A 2 -11.49 5.93 -7.89
CA SER A 2 -12.60 5.61 -6.96
C SER A 2 -12.69 4.14 -6.57
N ALA A 3 -12.21 3.21 -7.41
CA ALA A 3 -12.34 1.77 -7.16
C ALA A 3 -11.53 1.28 -5.95
N ILE A 4 -10.27 1.73 -5.79
CA ILE A 4 -9.46 1.40 -4.60
C ILE A 4 -10.10 1.95 -3.33
N ARG A 5 -10.59 3.20 -3.34
CA ARG A 5 -11.31 3.76 -2.18
C ARG A 5 -12.56 2.95 -1.82
N ARG A 6 -13.35 2.56 -2.82
CA ARG A 6 -14.51 1.67 -2.61
C ARG A 6 -14.11 0.32 -2.05
N ALA A 7 -12.99 -0.26 -2.48
CA ALA A 7 -12.50 -1.53 -1.94
C ALA A 7 -12.08 -1.41 -0.47
N ILE A 8 -11.45 -0.28 -0.10
CA ILE A 8 -11.08 0.03 1.30
C ILE A 8 -12.34 0.19 2.16
N ASP A 9 -13.35 0.91 1.67
CA ASP A 9 -14.62 1.13 2.34
C ASP A 9 -15.44 -0.16 2.50
N ALA A 10 -15.52 -0.97 1.43
CA ALA A 10 -16.25 -2.23 1.42
C ALA A 10 -15.59 -3.31 2.31
N ASN A 11 -14.26 -3.31 2.44
CA ASN A 11 -13.56 -4.25 3.30
C ASN A 11 -12.37 -3.61 4.05
N PRO A 12 -12.64 -2.79 5.09
CA PRO A 12 -11.60 -2.10 5.85
C PRO A 12 -10.65 -3.07 6.57
N LYS A 13 -11.16 -4.24 6.98
CA LYS A 13 -10.37 -5.27 7.65
C LYS A 13 -9.34 -5.88 6.71
N ALA A 14 -9.71 -6.18 5.46
CA ALA A 14 -8.77 -6.68 4.46
C ALA A 14 -7.70 -5.63 4.13
N TRP A 15 -8.10 -4.37 3.98
CA TRP A 15 -7.16 -3.26 3.77
C TRP A 15 -6.15 -3.14 4.93
N VAL A 16 -6.63 -3.04 6.18
CA VAL A 16 -5.75 -2.95 7.36
C VAL A 16 -4.82 -4.15 7.44
N LYS A 17 -5.31 -5.37 7.15
CA LYS A 17 -4.50 -6.59 7.17
C LYS A 17 -3.30 -6.51 6.21
N VAL A 18 -3.48 -5.97 5.00
CA VAL A 18 -2.39 -5.87 4.02
C VAL A 18 -1.53 -4.62 4.23
N ARG A 19 -2.14 -3.48 4.61
CA ARG A 19 -1.45 -2.21 4.92
C ARG A 19 -0.53 -2.35 6.13
N ASP A 20 -0.99 -3.05 7.17
CA ASP A 20 -0.28 -3.16 8.45
C ASP A 20 0.47 -4.47 8.64
N GLN A 21 0.58 -5.28 7.58
CA GLN A 21 1.33 -6.54 7.66
C GLN A 21 2.76 -6.27 8.11
N LYS A 22 3.22 -6.97 9.16
CA LYS A 22 4.54 -6.75 9.77
C LYS A 22 5.69 -6.79 8.76
N ALA A 23 5.72 -7.82 7.91
CA ALA A 23 6.77 -7.97 6.89
C ALA A 23 6.79 -6.82 5.86
N PHE A 24 5.61 -6.26 5.55
CA PHE A 24 5.49 -5.10 4.67
C PHE A 24 5.96 -3.83 5.38
N ARG A 25 5.38 -3.52 6.54
CA ARG A 25 5.70 -2.30 7.33
C ARG A 25 7.12 -2.21 7.84
N GLN A 26 7.83 -3.34 7.95
CA GLN A 26 9.25 -3.35 8.31
C GLN A 26 10.14 -2.70 7.24
N HIS A 27 9.64 -2.60 6.01
CA HIS A 27 10.46 -2.26 4.86
C HIS A 27 9.86 -1.17 3.98
N PHE A 28 8.54 -1.01 4.00
CA PHE A 28 7.83 -0.11 3.10
C PHE A 28 7.15 1.02 3.86
N GLU A 29 7.23 2.21 3.26
CA GLU A 29 6.51 3.40 3.69
C GLU A 29 5.60 3.89 2.57
N PHE A 30 4.38 4.28 2.92
CA PHE A 30 3.48 4.92 1.96
C PHE A 30 3.93 6.35 1.70
N THR A 31 4.03 6.70 0.41
CA THR A 31 4.37 8.04 -0.07
C THR A 31 3.33 8.51 -1.09
N GLY A 32 3.54 9.69 -1.66
CA GLY A 32 2.65 10.33 -2.62
C GLY A 32 1.58 11.21 -1.97
N GLU A 33 0.66 11.68 -2.80
CA GLU A 33 -0.26 12.73 -2.43
C GLU A 33 -1.49 12.23 -1.67
N LYS A 34 -2.00 13.12 -0.80
CA LYS A 34 -3.29 12.98 -0.12
C LYS A 34 -4.12 14.23 -0.33
N LEU A 35 -5.43 14.04 -0.46
CA LEU A 35 -6.40 15.12 -0.41
C LEU A 35 -6.31 15.82 0.96
N LYS A 36 -6.30 17.16 0.92
CA LYS A 36 -6.38 18.00 2.14
C LYS A 36 -7.74 17.88 2.83
N THR A 37 -8.77 17.58 2.05
CA THR A 37 -10.15 17.43 2.51
C THR A 37 -10.61 15.98 2.41
N THR A 38 -11.67 15.66 3.13
CA THR A 38 -12.36 14.38 2.99
C THR A 38 -12.96 14.25 1.58
N PRO A 39 -12.79 13.10 0.90
CA PRO A 39 -13.48 12.86 -0.37
C PRO A 39 -14.98 12.94 -0.17
N ARG A 40 -15.70 13.47 -1.18
CA ARG A 40 -17.13 13.79 -1.08
C ARG A 40 -18.00 12.60 -0.68
N GLU A 41 -17.56 11.39 -1.00
CA GLU A 41 -18.33 10.16 -0.80
C GLU A 41 -18.27 9.60 0.63
N TYR A 42 -17.41 10.15 1.51
CA TYR A 42 -17.15 9.58 2.84
C TYR A 42 -17.35 10.57 3.97
N ASP A 43 -17.75 10.08 5.14
CA ASP A 43 -17.84 10.87 6.36
C ASP A 43 -16.45 11.21 6.92
N LYS A 44 -16.30 12.38 7.55
CA LYS A 44 -15.03 12.80 8.17
C LYS A 44 -14.60 11.89 9.33
N THR A 45 -15.54 11.21 9.97
CA THR A 45 -15.33 10.26 11.07
C THR A 45 -15.12 8.82 10.60
N HIS A 46 -15.10 8.58 9.28
CA HIS A 46 -14.88 7.24 8.74
C HIS A 46 -13.57 6.64 9.28
N PRO A 47 -13.56 5.38 9.77
CA PRO A 47 -12.38 4.80 10.42
C PRO A 47 -11.15 4.74 9.50
N MET A 48 -11.35 4.63 8.19
CA MET A 48 -10.27 4.62 7.19
C MET A 48 -10.04 5.98 6.51
N ILE A 49 -10.52 7.08 7.08
CA ILE A 49 -10.53 8.39 6.39
C ILE A 49 -9.15 8.83 5.89
N ASP A 50 -8.08 8.55 6.64
CA ASP A 50 -6.71 8.91 6.28
C ASP A 50 -6.17 8.16 5.07
N ASP A 51 -6.68 6.95 4.81
CA ASP A 51 -6.35 6.17 3.62
C ASP A 51 -7.29 6.50 2.46
N LEU A 52 -8.57 6.78 2.74
CA LEU A 52 -9.52 7.23 1.73
C LEU A 52 -9.12 8.59 1.13
N ARG A 53 -8.41 9.44 1.89
CA ARG A 53 -7.82 10.68 1.38
C ARG A 53 -6.65 10.46 0.42
N ARG A 54 -6.04 9.27 0.36
CA ARG A 54 -4.91 9.01 -0.55
C ARG A 54 -5.34 9.20 -1.99
N ILE A 55 -4.53 9.94 -2.74
CA ILE A 55 -4.58 10.03 -4.20
C ILE A 55 -3.71 8.90 -4.73
N ASP A 56 -2.51 8.78 -4.18
CA ASP A 56 -1.53 7.78 -4.53
C ASP A 56 -1.48 6.61 -3.54
N PHE A 57 -1.36 5.40 -4.08
CA PHE A 57 -1.10 4.17 -3.33
C PHE A 57 0.32 3.68 -3.61
N ILE A 58 1.29 4.58 -3.47
CA ILE A 58 2.71 4.32 -3.74
C ILE A 58 3.39 3.95 -2.43
N THR A 59 4.23 2.91 -2.47
CA THR A 59 5.01 2.47 -1.32
C THR A 59 6.46 2.26 -1.72
N VAL A 60 7.37 2.76 -0.90
CA VAL A 60 8.81 2.70 -1.19
C VAL A 60 9.52 1.93 -0.10
N ALA A 61 10.47 1.07 -0.51
CA ALA A 61 11.40 0.41 0.38
C ALA A 61 12.82 0.89 0.07
N PRO A 62 13.35 1.87 0.84
CA PRO A 62 14.69 2.39 0.61
C PRO A 62 15.74 1.29 0.71
N LEU A 63 16.73 1.34 -0.19
CA LEU A 63 17.91 0.49 -0.18
C LEU A 63 19.14 1.38 -0.05
N SER A 64 20.11 0.96 0.74
CA SER A 64 21.41 1.63 0.80
C SER A 64 22.28 1.23 -0.40
N GLU A 65 23.31 2.02 -0.71
CA GLU A 65 24.30 1.65 -1.73
C GLU A 65 24.99 0.31 -1.40
N ALA A 66 25.26 0.05 -0.12
CA ALA A 66 25.81 -1.22 0.34
C ALA A 66 24.87 -2.40 0.06
N ASP A 67 23.56 -2.22 0.24
CA ASP A 67 22.58 -3.26 -0.08
C ASP A 67 22.63 -3.60 -1.58
N VAL A 68 22.63 -2.56 -2.42
CA VAL A 68 22.58 -2.66 -3.89
C VAL A 68 23.85 -3.31 -4.46
N THR A 69 25.01 -3.01 -3.87
CA THR A 69 26.31 -3.56 -4.31
C THR A 69 26.65 -4.90 -3.65
N SER A 70 25.85 -5.37 -2.69
CA SER A 70 26.11 -6.63 -2.00
C SER A 70 25.83 -7.85 -2.89
N ALA A 71 26.56 -8.94 -2.63
CA ALA A 71 26.24 -10.25 -3.22
C ALA A 71 24.84 -10.78 -2.84
N GLY A 72 24.21 -10.20 -1.81
CA GLY A 72 22.89 -10.57 -1.31
C GLY A 72 21.71 -9.84 -1.96
N ILE A 73 21.96 -8.89 -2.88
CA ILE A 73 20.92 -8.00 -3.42
C ILE A 73 19.74 -8.75 -4.03
N VAL A 74 19.98 -9.84 -4.77
CA VAL A 74 18.90 -10.63 -5.39
C VAL A 74 17.95 -11.21 -4.34
N LYS A 75 18.49 -11.76 -3.26
CA LYS A 75 17.70 -12.29 -2.14
C LYS A 75 16.90 -11.18 -1.46
N LEU A 76 17.56 -10.04 -1.20
CA LEU A 76 16.92 -8.87 -0.60
C LEU A 76 15.72 -8.39 -1.44
N LEU A 77 15.90 -8.23 -2.75
CA LEU A 77 14.81 -7.81 -3.65
C LEU A 77 13.66 -8.81 -3.68
N ILE A 78 13.96 -10.11 -3.74
CA ILE A 78 12.94 -11.16 -3.68
C ILE A 78 12.13 -11.06 -2.37
N ASP A 79 12.78 -10.84 -1.24
CA ASP A 79 12.12 -10.72 0.05
C ASP A 79 11.26 -9.44 0.12
N ARG A 80 11.73 -8.32 -0.45
CA ARG A 80 10.94 -7.08 -0.58
C ARG A 80 9.71 -7.27 -1.45
N VAL A 81 9.86 -7.90 -2.63
CA VAL A 81 8.74 -8.20 -3.52
C VAL A 81 7.73 -9.09 -2.80
N ARG A 82 8.17 -10.18 -2.16
CA ARG A 82 7.29 -11.09 -1.39
C ARG A 82 6.50 -10.36 -0.32
N ALA A 83 7.13 -9.45 0.42
CA ALA A 83 6.47 -8.64 1.44
C ALA A 83 5.41 -7.69 0.86
N ALA A 84 5.61 -7.17 -0.36
CA ALA A 84 4.66 -6.28 -1.03
C ALA A 84 3.48 -7.01 -1.72
N ARG A 85 3.60 -8.32 -2.00
CA ARG A 85 2.60 -9.08 -2.76
C ARG A 85 1.16 -8.93 -2.24
N PRO A 86 0.88 -9.02 -0.92
CA PRO A 86 -0.50 -8.93 -0.44
C PRO A 86 -1.14 -7.57 -0.68
N LEU A 87 -0.36 -6.48 -0.54
CA LEU A 87 -0.83 -5.13 -0.85
C LEU A 87 -1.12 -5.00 -2.35
N MET A 88 -0.19 -5.42 -3.20
CA MET A 88 -0.36 -5.34 -4.65
C MET A 88 -1.56 -6.15 -5.15
N ARG A 89 -1.75 -7.36 -4.63
CA ARG A 89 -2.94 -8.19 -4.89
C ARG A 89 -4.22 -7.42 -4.57
N PHE A 90 -4.31 -6.81 -3.37
CA PHE A 90 -5.47 -6.00 -2.98
C PHE A 90 -5.72 -4.84 -3.96
N LEU A 91 -4.67 -4.12 -4.36
CA LEU A 91 -4.79 -2.99 -5.29
C LEU A 91 -5.21 -3.42 -6.70
N CYS A 92 -4.62 -4.49 -7.22
CA CYS A 92 -4.94 -5.06 -8.53
C CYS A 92 -6.38 -5.61 -8.58
N ASP A 93 -6.78 -6.35 -7.55
CA ASP A 93 -8.14 -6.88 -7.44
C ASP A 93 -9.18 -5.73 -7.37
N ALA A 94 -8.84 -4.62 -6.68
CA ALA A 94 -9.72 -3.45 -6.60
C ALA A 94 -9.96 -2.73 -7.93
N ILE A 95 -9.08 -2.91 -8.92
CA ILE A 95 -9.21 -2.33 -10.26
C ILE A 95 -9.44 -3.38 -11.35
N ASP A 96 -9.72 -4.63 -10.96
CA ASP A 96 -10.00 -5.76 -11.84
C ASP A 96 -8.88 -6.07 -12.85
N VAL A 97 -7.63 -6.14 -12.36
CA VAL A 97 -6.46 -6.53 -13.16
C VAL A 97 -5.72 -7.71 -12.52
N PRO A 98 -5.07 -8.56 -13.34
CA PRO A 98 -4.23 -9.63 -12.81
C PRO A 98 -3.00 -9.06 -12.08
N TYR A 99 -2.52 -9.83 -11.10
CA TYR A 99 -1.28 -9.62 -10.37
C TYR A 99 -0.50 -10.92 -10.32
#